data_AF-A0A090VP21-F1
#
_entry.id   AF-A0A090VP21-F1
#
_cell.length_a   1.000
_cell.length_b   1.000
_cell.length_c   1.000
_cell.angle_alpha   90.00
_cell.angle_beta   90.00
_cell.angle_gamma   90.00
#
_symmetry.space_group_name_H-M   'P 1'
#
loop_
_entity.id
_entity.type
_entity.pdbx_description
1 polymer ?
#
loop_
_entity_poly.entity_id
_entity_poly.type
_entity_poly.pdbx_seq_one_letter_code
_entity_poly.pdbx_strand_id
1 'polypeptide(L)'
;MKNKVLFIVTIIVVFLLGLLASSIVNRKSEAKYRYTPSVNIAENEPRNEVWGENFPLEYQSSLQTLDTSFASMQGGSAMRDVLEEDPNLVILFAGYGFAKDYNQGRGHAYAIEDIHNTLRTGGPKGEGDGPMPATCWTCKSLMCLD
;
A
#
# COMPACT_ATOMS: atom_id res chain seq x y z
N MET A 1 -45.01 39.25 19.00
CA MET A 1 -44.54 37.92 18.55
C MET A 1 -43.25 37.99 17.72
N LYS A 2 -43.11 38.92 16.78
CA LYS A 2 -41.89 39.13 15.95
C LYS A 2 -40.56 39.19 16.74
N ASN A 3 -40.51 39.91 17.86
CA ASN A 3 -39.27 40.06 18.66
C ASN A 3 -38.86 38.76 19.37
N LYS A 4 -39.82 37.91 19.77
CA LYS A 4 -39.51 36.62 20.41
C LYS A 4 -38.95 35.61 19.40
N VAL A 5 -39.42 35.64 18.16
CA VAL A 5 -38.91 34.80 17.06
C VAL A 5 -37.49 35.20 16.68
N LEU A 6 -37.23 36.50 16.50
CA LEU A 6 -35.88 37.02 16.21
C LEU A 6 -34.86 36.63 17.29
N PHE A 7 -35.26 36.68 18.56
CA PHE A 7 -34.40 36.30 19.69
C PHE A 7 -34.07 34.79 19.71
N ILE A 8 -35.04 33.92 19.41
CA ILE A 8 -34.80 32.48 19.35
C ILE A 8 -33.87 32.13 18.18
N VAL A 9 -34.07 32.76 17.01
CA VAL A 9 -33.23 32.53 15.83
C VAL A 9 -31.78 32.95 16.10
N THR A 10 -31.54 34.11 16.73
CA THR A 10 -30.18 34.54 17.03
C THR A 10 -29.48 33.63 18.05
N ILE A 11 -30.20 33.12 19.05
CA ILE A 11 -29.64 32.12 19.99
C ILE A 11 -29.21 30.86 19.24
N ILE A 12 -30.04 30.35 18.33
CA ILE A 12 -29.73 29.15 17.54
C ILE A 12 -28.49 29.41 16.66
N VAL A 13 -28.42 30.56 15.98
CA VAL A 13 -27.28 30.91 15.12
C VAL A 13 -25.99 31.02 15.93
N VAL A 14 -26.01 31.70 17.07
CA VAL A 14 -24.82 31.84 17.94
C VAL A 14 -24.40 30.48 18.51
N PHE A 15 -25.35 29.64 18.89
CA PHE A 15 -25.07 28.28 19.34
C PHE A 15 -24.39 27.44 18.26
N LEU A 16 -24.90 27.47 17.03
CA LEU A 16 -24.31 26.77 15.89
C LEU A 16 -22.91 27.30 15.54
N LEU A 17 -22.71 28.62 15.59
CA LEU A 17 -21.38 29.22 15.41
C LEU A 17 -20.40 28.80 16.52
N GLY A 18 -20.87 28.68 17.76
CA GLY A 18 -20.10 28.16 18.88
C GLY A 18 -19.68 26.70 18.68
N LEU A 19 -20.59 25.83 18.22
CA LEU A 19 -20.27 24.44 17.87
C LEU A 19 -19.25 24.36 16.73
N LEU A 20 -19.40 25.20 15.70
CA LEU A 20 -18.46 25.26 14.58
C LEU A 20 -17.07 25.72 15.05
N ALA A 21 -16.99 26.77 15.86
CA ALA A 21 -15.74 27.27 16.41
C ALA A 21 -15.05 26.19 17.28
N SER A 22 -15.81 25.49 18.14
CA SER A 22 -15.30 24.37 18.94
C SER A 22 -14.75 23.23 18.07
N SER A 23 -15.45 22.88 16.99
CA SER A 23 -15.01 21.85 16.05
C SER A 23 -13.70 22.23 15.35
N ILE A 24 -13.58 23.48 14.90
CA ILE A 24 -12.35 23.98 14.25
C ILE A 24 -11.18 23.97 15.23
N VAL A 25 -11.38 24.42 16.47
CA VAL A 25 -10.32 24.44 17.49
C VAL A 25 -9.87 23.03 17.84
N ASN A 26 -10.79 22.09 18.06
CA ASN A 26 -10.45 20.68 18.32
C ASN A 26 -9.67 20.04 17.18
N ARG A 27 -10.09 20.24 15.92
CA ARG A 27 -9.35 19.66 14.78
C ARG A 27 -7.96 20.28 14.61
N LYS A 28 -7.80 21.57 14.92
CA LYS A 28 -6.48 22.24 14.93
C LYS A 28 -5.58 21.73 16.05
N SER A 29 -6.12 21.45 17.24
CA SER A 29 -5.32 20.89 18.33
C SER A 29 -4.93 19.43 18.06
N GLU A 30 -5.84 18.60 17.54
CA GLU A 30 -5.53 17.23 17.09
C GLU A 30 -4.42 17.20 16.04
N ALA A 31 -4.45 18.11 15.07
CA ALA A 31 -3.41 18.21 14.04
C ALA A 31 -2.02 18.51 14.61
N LYS A 32 -1.93 19.18 15.77
CA LYS A 32 -0.67 19.53 16.42
C LYS A 32 -0.03 18.36 17.16
N TYR A 33 -0.82 17.43 17.67
CA TYR A 33 -0.34 16.29 18.45
C TYR A 33 -0.25 14.97 17.66
N ARG A 34 -0.89 14.91 16.47
CA ARG A 34 -0.92 13.71 15.61
C ARG A 34 0.45 13.15 15.24
N TYR A 35 1.49 13.97 15.16
CA TYR A 35 2.82 13.57 14.70
C TYR A 35 3.81 13.33 15.83
N THR A 36 3.36 13.21 17.08
CA THR A 36 4.25 12.87 18.19
C THR A 36 4.49 11.36 18.15
N PRO A 37 5.71 10.87 17.85
CA PRO A 37 5.97 9.43 17.76
C PRO A 37 5.66 8.77 19.11
N SER A 38 4.87 7.71 19.11
CA SER A 38 4.59 6.89 20.29
C SER A 38 5.75 5.95 20.59
N VAL A 39 6.49 5.53 19.55
CA VAL A 39 7.61 4.58 19.63
C VAL A 39 8.85 5.10 18.89
N ASN A 40 10.03 4.80 19.41
CA ASN A 40 11.30 5.13 18.76
C ASN A 40 11.63 4.07 17.70
N ILE A 41 11.66 4.48 16.43
CA ILE A 41 11.98 3.60 15.29
C ILE A 41 13.49 3.68 15.02
N ALA A 42 14.14 2.52 14.86
CA ALA A 42 15.55 2.46 14.50
C ALA A 42 15.81 2.99 13.08
N GLU A 43 17.02 3.51 12.84
CA GLU A 43 17.40 4.14 11.55
C GLU A 43 17.18 3.23 10.33
N ASN A 44 17.40 1.93 10.48
CA ASN A 44 17.26 0.92 9.42
C ASN A 44 16.20 -0.13 9.76
N GLU A 45 15.00 0.28 10.18
CA GLU A 45 13.90 -0.65 10.47
C GLU A 45 13.12 -1.01 9.19
N PRO A 46 13.22 -2.23 8.65
CA PRO A 46 12.54 -2.62 7.41
C PRO A 46 11.11 -3.13 7.62
N ARG A 47 10.69 -3.44 8.85
CA ARG A 47 9.39 -4.08 9.12
C ARG A 47 8.27 -3.05 9.18
N ASN A 48 7.35 -3.14 8.22
CA ASN A 48 6.24 -2.19 8.09
C ASN A 48 5.36 -2.10 9.33
N GLU A 49 5.22 -3.18 10.10
CA GLU A 49 4.40 -3.24 11.31
C GLU A 49 4.88 -2.25 12.38
N VAL A 50 6.21 -2.11 12.52
CA VAL A 50 6.84 -1.20 13.50
C VAL A 50 6.53 0.26 13.14
N TRP A 51 6.51 0.58 11.85
CA TRP A 51 6.11 1.90 11.37
C TRP A 51 4.61 2.17 11.60
N GLY A 52 3.77 1.13 11.54
CA GLY A 52 2.34 1.21 11.80
C GLY A 52 1.96 1.62 13.22
N GLU A 53 2.86 1.47 14.20
CA GLU A 53 2.64 1.93 15.58
C GLU A 53 2.61 3.47 15.68
N ASN A 54 3.40 4.15 14.85
CA ASN A 54 3.44 5.61 14.75
C ASN A 54 2.53 6.15 13.65
N PHE A 55 2.33 5.38 12.57
CA PHE A 55 1.61 5.79 11.35
C PHE A 55 0.47 4.81 10.99
N PRO A 56 -0.56 4.68 11.86
CA PRO A 56 -1.58 3.64 11.71
C PRO A 56 -2.46 3.83 10.47
N LEU A 57 -2.71 5.08 10.04
CA LEU A 57 -3.54 5.35 8.86
C LEU A 57 -2.81 5.00 7.57
N GLU A 58 -1.52 5.34 7.50
CA GLU A 58 -0.64 5.03 6.38
C GLU A 58 -0.42 3.51 6.28
N TYR A 59 -0.19 2.85 7.41
CA TYR A 59 -0.08 1.39 7.47
C TYR A 59 -1.38 0.73 7.01
N GLN A 60 -2.54 1.17 7.51
CA GLN A 60 -3.84 0.64 7.08
C GLN A 60 -4.08 0.85 5.57
N SER A 61 -3.70 2.02 5.03
CA SER A 61 -3.77 2.30 3.59
C SER A 61 -2.86 1.34 2.80
N SER A 62 -1.64 1.09 3.28
CA SER A 62 -0.71 0.16 2.63
C SER A 62 -1.25 -1.28 2.56
N LEU A 63 -1.98 -1.71 3.59
CA LEU A 63 -2.63 -3.02 3.64
C LEU A 63 -3.75 -3.17 2.61
N GLN A 64 -4.31 -2.07 2.10
CA GLN A 64 -5.31 -2.15 1.02
C GLN A 64 -4.73 -2.74 -0.27
N THR A 65 -3.40 -2.76 -0.43
CA THR A 65 -2.73 -3.42 -1.56
C THR A 65 -2.86 -4.95 -1.53
N LEU A 66 -3.34 -5.53 -0.43
CA LEU A 66 -3.72 -6.95 -0.36
C LEU A 66 -4.95 -7.26 -1.22
N ASP A 67 -5.78 -6.26 -1.52
CA ASP A 67 -6.96 -6.43 -2.37
C ASP A 67 -6.57 -6.51 -3.86
N THR A 68 -6.73 -7.70 -4.41
CA THR A 68 -6.47 -8.01 -5.82
C THR A 68 -7.75 -8.20 -6.63
N SER A 69 -8.92 -7.74 -6.16
CA SER A 69 -10.18 -7.99 -6.86
C SER A 69 -10.42 -7.09 -8.07
N PHE A 70 -9.67 -5.99 -8.21
CA PHE A 70 -9.89 -5.01 -9.27
C PHE A 70 -9.30 -5.48 -10.61
N ALA A 71 -10.15 -5.50 -11.64
CA ALA A 71 -9.76 -5.78 -13.02
C ALA A 71 -10.43 -4.79 -13.97
N SER A 72 -9.68 -4.33 -14.97
CA SER A 72 -10.17 -3.46 -16.04
C SER A 72 -9.53 -3.84 -17.37
N MET A 73 -10.05 -3.28 -18.47
CA MET A 73 -9.49 -3.47 -19.81
C MET A 73 -8.04 -3.00 -19.93
N GLN A 74 -7.63 -2.03 -19.10
CA GLN A 74 -6.28 -1.46 -19.10
C GLN A 74 -5.36 -2.08 -18.02
N GLY A 75 -5.81 -3.15 -17.36
CA GLY A 75 -5.10 -3.81 -16.26
C GLY A 75 -5.80 -3.64 -14.91
N GLY A 76 -5.12 -3.96 -13.81
CA GLY A 76 -5.69 -3.87 -12.47
C GLY A 76 -4.76 -4.50 -11.43
N SER A 77 -5.32 -4.90 -10.29
CA SER A 77 -4.60 -5.66 -9.26
C SER A 77 -4.86 -7.16 -9.32
N ALA A 78 -5.84 -7.60 -10.11
CA ALA A 78 -6.13 -9.01 -10.34
C ALA A 78 -4.95 -9.72 -11.04
N MET A 79 -4.59 -10.89 -10.52
CA MET A 79 -3.60 -11.76 -11.13
C MET A 79 -4.11 -12.27 -12.48
N ARG A 80 -3.29 -12.10 -13.51
CA ARG A 80 -3.56 -12.49 -14.88
C ARG A 80 -2.28 -13.04 -15.48
N ASP A 81 -2.37 -14.20 -16.11
CA ASP A 81 -1.27 -14.80 -16.86
C ASP A 81 -1.16 -14.11 -18.22
N VAL A 82 -0.11 -13.30 -18.39
CA VAL A 82 0.08 -12.53 -19.62
C VAL A 82 0.53 -13.43 -20.77
N LEU A 83 1.15 -14.58 -20.48
CA LEU A 83 1.54 -15.56 -21.49
C LEU A 83 0.33 -16.37 -21.98
N GLU A 84 -0.65 -16.63 -21.11
CA GLU A 84 -1.92 -17.23 -21.51
C GLU A 84 -2.73 -16.26 -22.40
N GLU A 85 -2.72 -14.98 -22.07
CA GLU A 85 -3.44 -13.94 -22.81
C GLU A 85 -2.82 -13.61 -24.18
N ASP A 86 -1.48 -13.57 -24.27
CA ASP A 86 -0.75 -13.41 -25.53
C ASP A 86 0.38 -14.44 -25.68
N PRO A 87 0.07 -15.62 -26.26
CA PRO A 87 1.05 -16.67 -26.48
C PRO A 87 2.22 -16.27 -27.41
N ASN A 88 2.12 -15.18 -28.18
CA ASN A 88 3.24 -14.69 -28.98
C ASN A 88 4.41 -14.23 -28.09
N LEU A 89 4.14 -13.83 -26.84
CA LEU A 89 5.18 -13.47 -25.88
C LEU A 89 6.07 -14.65 -25.50
N VAL A 90 5.51 -15.87 -25.49
CA VAL A 90 6.30 -17.09 -25.27
C VAL A 90 7.31 -17.29 -26.41
N ILE A 91 6.89 -17.02 -27.65
CA ILE A 91 7.75 -17.12 -28.83
C ILE A 91 8.80 -16.00 -28.82
N LEU A 92 8.38 -14.76 -28.51
CA LEU A 92 9.27 -13.61 -28.46
C LEU A 92 10.36 -13.75 -27.39
N PHE A 93 10.03 -14.35 -26.25
CA PHE A 93 10.96 -14.59 -25.14
C PHE A 93 11.59 -15.99 -25.17
N ALA A 94 11.51 -16.70 -26.29
CA ALA A 94 12.05 -18.05 -26.40
C ALA A 94 13.53 -18.11 -25.97
N GLY A 95 13.83 -19.01 -25.04
CA GLY A 95 15.16 -19.14 -24.42
C GLY A 95 15.42 -18.24 -23.22
N TYR A 96 14.47 -17.39 -22.82
CA TYR A 96 14.58 -16.49 -21.67
C TYR A 96 13.58 -16.84 -20.55
N GLY A 97 13.88 -16.43 -19.31
CA GLY A 97 13.03 -16.75 -18.15
C GLY A 97 11.59 -16.27 -18.30
N PHE A 98 11.37 -15.15 -18.98
CA PHE A 98 10.04 -14.57 -19.22
C PHE A 98 9.13 -15.44 -20.10
N ALA A 99 9.67 -16.38 -20.88
CA ALA A 99 8.84 -17.35 -21.61
C ALA A 99 8.26 -18.46 -20.71
N LYS A 100 8.72 -18.57 -19.46
CA LYS A 100 8.23 -19.59 -18.52
C LYS A 100 7.05 -19.09 -17.69
N ASP A 101 7.11 -17.82 -17.28
CA ASP A 101 6.12 -17.22 -16.39
C ASP A 101 6.23 -15.70 -16.41
N TYR A 102 5.12 -15.04 -16.75
CA TYR A 102 4.99 -13.60 -16.76
C TYR A 102 3.54 -13.20 -16.46
N ASN A 103 3.30 -12.74 -15.24
CA ASN A 103 1.99 -12.33 -14.76
C ASN A 103 1.89 -10.80 -14.65
N GLN A 104 0.66 -10.29 -14.71
CA GLN A 104 0.38 -8.88 -14.42
C GLN A 104 0.81 -8.54 -12.99
N GLY A 105 1.42 -7.36 -12.81
CA GLY A 105 1.76 -6.86 -11.48
C GLY A 105 0.51 -6.63 -10.61
N ARG A 106 0.63 -6.94 -9.32
CA ARG A 106 -0.37 -6.68 -8.29
C ARG A 106 0.20 -5.82 -7.15
N GLY A 107 -0.54 -5.70 -6.05
CA GLY A 107 -0.18 -4.84 -4.93
C GLY A 107 1.17 -5.18 -4.28
N HIS A 108 1.86 -4.16 -3.75
CA HIS A 108 3.20 -4.29 -3.18
C HIS A 108 3.31 -5.32 -2.05
N ALA A 109 2.23 -5.58 -1.30
CA ALA A 109 2.20 -6.61 -0.26
C ALA A 109 2.57 -8.01 -0.78
N TYR A 110 2.39 -8.29 -2.07
CA TYR A 110 2.71 -9.57 -2.70
C TYR A 110 4.09 -9.61 -3.35
N ALA A 111 4.89 -8.53 -3.29
CA ALA A 111 6.15 -8.45 -4.04
C ALA A 111 7.14 -9.60 -3.72
N ILE A 112 7.21 -10.00 -2.43
CA ILE A 112 8.05 -11.12 -1.96
C ILE A 112 7.43 -12.48 -2.33
N GLU A 113 6.12 -12.61 -2.22
CA GLU A 113 5.41 -13.83 -2.61
C GLU A 113 5.57 -14.11 -4.10
N ASP A 114 5.43 -13.08 -4.95
CA ASP A 114 5.48 -13.20 -6.40
C ASP A 114 6.90 -13.51 -6.90
N ILE A 115 7.96 -12.98 -6.26
CA ILE A 115 9.33 -13.33 -6.65
C ILE A 115 9.71 -14.75 -6.22
N HIS A 116 9.11 -15.27 -5.14
CA HIS A 116 9.28 -16.67 -4.75
C HIS A 116 8.50 -17.63 -5.65
N ASN A 117 7.27 -17.26 -6.03
CA ASN A 117 6.39 -18.15 -6.77
C ASN A 117 6.67 -18.16 -8.28
N THR A 118 7.33 -17.13 -8.81
CA THR A 118 7.55 -17.05 -10.25
C THR A 118 8.49 -18.13 -10.77
N LEU A 119 8.14 -18.75 -11.90
CA LEU A 119 9.00 -19.79 -12.51
C LEU A 119 10.31 -19.22 -13.08
N ARG A 120 10.44 -17.89 -13.13
CA ARG A 120 11.66 -17.21 -13.60
C ARG A 120 12.85 -17.42 -12.66
N THR A 121 12.61 -17.43 -11.36
CA THR A 121 13.64 -17.64 -10.32
C THR A 121 13.92 -19.12 -10.06
N GLY A 122 13.13 -20.03 -10.63
CA GLY A 122 13.34 -21.48 -10.52
C GLY A 122 13.10 -22.01 -9.10
N GLY A 123 13.76 -23.11 -8.75
CA GLY A 123 13.67 -23.74 -7.44
C GLY A 123 15.05 -23.99 -6.84
N PRO A 124 15.77 -22.93 -6.42
CA PRO A 124 17.10 -23.08 -5.83
C PRO A 124 17.03 -23.89 -4.53
N LYS A 125 18.04 -24.75 -4.30
CA LYS A 125 18.11 -25.64 -3.12
C LYS A 125 19.21 -25.25 -2.13
N GLY A 126 20.05 -24.28 -2.47
CA GLY A 126 21.17 -23.85 -1.65
C GLY A 126 21.68 -22.47 -2.05
N GLU A 127 22.68 -21.99 -1.31
CA GLU A 127 23.32 -20.70 -1.58
C GLU A 127 23.98 -20.69 -2.96
N GLY A 128 23.80 -19.60 -3.69
CA GLY A 128 24.35 -19.44 -5.05
C GLY A 128 23.68 -20.30 -6.14
N ASP A 129 22.65 -21.08 -5.78
CA ASP A 129 21.83 -21.83 -6.73
C ASP A 129 20.74 -20.95 -7.35
N GLY A 130 20.19 -21.39 -8.48
CA GLY A 130 19.13 -20.70 -9.21
C GLY A 130 19.62 -19.93 -10.44
N PRO A 131 18.74 -19.73 -11.43
CA PRO A 131 19.08 -19.09 -12.70
C PRO A 131 19.23 -17.56 -12.63
N MET A 132 18.81 -16.92 -11.53
CA MET A 132 18.73 -15.46 -11.41
C MET A 132 19.68 -14.93 -10.31
N PRO A 133 20.33 -13.77 -10.52
CA PRO A 133 21.20 -13.18 -9.52
C PRO A 133 20.42 -12.58 -8.34
N ALA A 134 21.09 -12.40 -7.21
CA ALA A 134 20.53 -11.74 -6.02
C ALA A 134 20.01 -10.31 -6.30
N THR A 135 20.50 -9.65 -7.35
CA THR A 135 20.01 -8.34 -7.81
C THR A 135 18.50 -8.30 -8.09
N CYS A 136 17.86 -9.45 -8.36
CA CYS A 136 16.41 -9.50 -8.49
C CYS A 136 15.65 -9.11 -7.20
N TRP A 137 16.30 -9.14 -6.04
CA TRP A 137 15.72 -8.75 -4.75
C TRP A 137 15.74 -7.24 -4.47
N THR A 138 16.56 -6.46 -5.18
CA THR A 138 16.78 -5.04 -4.90
C THR A 138 15.50 -4.21 -4.88
N CYS A 139 14.50 -4.58 -5.68
CA CYS A 139 13.22 -3.87 -5.76
C CYS A 139 12.05 -4.63 -5.08
N LYS A 140 12.35 -5.65 -4.27
CA LYS A 140 11.32 -6.53 -3.68
C LYS A 140 11.15 -6.40 -2.18
N SER A 141 12.20 -6.01 -1.48
CA SER A 141 12.14 -5.83 -0.03
C SER A 141 13.07 -4.71 0.42
N LEU A 142 12.81 -4.18 1.62
CA LEU A 142 13.68 -3.22 2.31
C LEU A 142 14.91 -3.89 2.94
N MET A 143 14.94 -5.23 2.96
CA MET A 143 16.02 -6.00 3.54
C MET A 143 17.01 -6.38 2.43
N CYS A 144 18.25 -5.93 2.56
CA CYS A 144 19.36 -6.65 1.97
C CYS A 144 19.44 -7.98 2.74
N LEU A 145 19.17 -9.09 2.07
CA LEU A 145 19.43 -10.41 2.64
C LEU A 145 20.95 -10.51 2.84
N ASP A 146 21.39 -10.29 4.06
CA ASP A 146 22.73 -10.65 4.55
C ASP A 146 22.77 -12.14 4.89
#